data_AF-A0AAW1CGY6-F1
#
_entry.id   AF-A0AAW1CGY6-F1
#
_cell.length_a   1.000
_cell.length_b   1.000
_cell.length_c   1.000
_cell.angle_alpha   90.00
_cell.angle_beta   90.00
_cell.angle_gamma   90.00
#
_symmetry.space_group_name_H-M   'P 1'
#
loop_
_entity.id
_entity.type
_entity.pdbx_description
1 polymer ?
#
loop_
_entity_poly.entity_id
_entity_poly.type
_entity_poly.pdbx_seq_one_letter_code
_entity_poly.pdbx_strand_id
1 'polypeptide(L)'
;MFLKKYGVKDGDILLVISDIDENNEILKAAEVWANLAKDGANLSILDNMDENHLRFLLLSNVELMSQLRKTCAELFDAIIRRRVSVDNLKMLIRQFIKDENESSETSERSSEIRRFNEEQQRKMDENLRRKNIKRNLKNAIENIPDTFTSHSMLFLNCQLNDHPVFGFVDTGAQATLLSEDCARRVDLFKLVDPNWGGKAKGIGVQKFIGRIHMAILKIGESELPISLCVLPYQAMDILIGLDVLKMYRVSNTPL
;
A
#
# COMPACT_ATOMS: atom_id res chain seq x y z
N MET A 1 -15.35 -50.37 -9.75
CA MET A 1 -14.06 -49.69 -9.50
C MET A 1 -13.65 -48.70 -10.60
N PHE A 2 -14.18 -48.80 -11.83
CA PHE A 2 -13.78 -47.96 -12.97
C PHE A 2 -14.15 -46.46 -12.86
N LEU A 3 -15.30 -46.11 -12.28
CA LEU A 3 -15.80 -44.73 -12.24
C LEU A 3 -15.17 -43.84 -11.16
N LYS A 4 -14.65 -44.42 -10.07
CA LYS A 4 -13.98 -43.67 -8.98
C LYS A 4 -12.73 -42.92 -9.46
N LYS A 5 -12.09 -43.40 -10.53
CA LYS A 5 -10.91 -42.75 -11.16
C LYS A 5 -11.27 -41.42 -11.85
N TYR A 6 -12.54 -41.21 -12.18
CA TYR A 6 -13.06 -39.98 -12.79
C TYR A 6 -13.72 -39.05 -11.76
N GLY A 7 -13.44 -39.23 -10.47
CA GLY A 7 -13.94 -38.37 -9.39
C GLY A 7 -15.36 -38.69 -8.90
N VAL A 8 -16.02 -39.70 -9.47
CA VAL A 8 -17.37 -40.13 -9.07
C VAL A 8 -17.34 -40.79 -7.68
N LYS A 9 -18.08 -40.23 -6.73
CA LYS A 9 -18.23 -40.67 -5.34
C LYS A 9 -19.55 -41.42 -5.14
N ASP A 10 -19.64 -42.15 -4.02
CA ASP A 10 -20.90 -42.80 -3.64
C ASP A 10 -21.97 -41.75 -3.37
N GLY A 11 -23.06 -41.84 -4.12
CA GLY A 11 -24.17 -40.90 -4.08
C GLY A 11 -24.15 -39.83 -5.18
N ASP A 12 -23.19 -39.84 -6.10
CA ASP A 12 -23.23 -38.96 -7.28
C ASP A 12 -24.29 -39.45 -8.28
N ILE A 13 -25.02 -38.51 -8.90
CA ILE A 13 -25.99 -38.82 -9.94
C ILE A 13 -25.26 -38.80 -11.28
N LEU A 14 -25.29 -39.93 -11.99
CA LEU A 14 -24.78 -40.02 -13.35
C LEU A 14 -25.95 -40.00 -14.32
N LEU A 15 -26.06 -38.94 -15.11
CA LEU A 15 -26.96 -38.89 -16.24
C LEU A 15 -26.30 -39.62 -17.42
N VAL A 16 -26.89 -40.75 -17.84
CA VAL A 16 -26.42 -41.50 -19.02
C VAL A 16 -27.36 -41.20 -20.17
N ILE A 17 -26.86 -40.53 -21.20
CA ILE A 17 -27.61 -40.15 -22.41
C ILE A 17 -27.20 -41.13 -23.52
N SER A 18 -28.15 -41.88 -24.06
CA SER A 18 -27.92 -42.82 -25.16
C SER A 18 -28.50 -42.24 -26.45
N ASP A 19 -27.61 -41.93 -27.39
CA ASP A 19 -27.81 -41.25 -28.68
C ASP A 19 -28.01 -39.71 -28.65
N ILE A 20 -27.25 -39.03 -29.53
CA ILE A 20 -27.26 -37.60 -29.96
C ILE A 20 -26.07 -36.75 -29.44
N ASP A 21 -25.45 -35.99 -30.36
CA ASP A 21 -24.35 -35.01 -30.20
C ASP A 21 -24.08 -34.52 -28.76
N GLU A 22 -23.10 -35.14 -28.10
CA GLU A 22 -22.80 -35.06 -26.67
C GLU A 22 -22.65 -33.64 -26.09
N ASN A 23 -22.22 -32.68 -26.90
CA ASN A 23 -22.01 -31.30 -26.44
C ASN A 23 -23.24 -30.41 -26.61
N ASN A 24 -24.18 -30.76 -27.49
CA ASN A 24 -25.19 -29.80 -27.95
C ASN A 24 -26.39 -29.70 -26.98
N GLU A 25 -26.82 -30.80 -26.36
CA GLU A 25 -27.98 -30.77 -25.44
C GLU A 25 -27.65 -30.17 -24.07
N ILE A 26 -26.48 -30.46 -23.50
CA ILE A 26 -26.04 -29.87 -22.22
C ILE A 26 -25.85 -28.36 -22.37
N LEU A 27 -25.25 -27.91 -23.48
CA LEU A 27 -25.12 -26.48 -23.80
C LEU A 27 -26.49 -25.82 -23.97
N LYS A 28 -27.43 -26.48 -24.66
CA LYS A 28 -28.82 -25.99 -24.78
C LYS A 28 -29.52 -25.88 -23.41
N ALA A 29 -29.37 -26.87 -22.53
CA ALA A 29 -29.96 -26.81 -21.18
C ALA A 29 -29.33 -25.70 -20.34
N ALA A 30 -28.01 -25.50 -20.43
CA ALA A 30 -27.33 -24.39 -19.77
C ALA A 30 -27.80 -23.02 -20.30
N GLU A 31 -28.02 -22.89 -21.61
CA GLU A 31 -28.56 -21.69 -22.24
C GLU A 31 -30.02 -21.43 -21.81
N VAL A 32 -30.83 -22.48 -21.67
CA VAL A 32 -32.19 -22.39 -21.14
C VAL A 32 -32.17 -21.90 -19.68
N TRP A 33 -31.32 -22.46 -18.82
CA TRP A 33 -31.16 -21.97 -17.44
C TRP A 33 -30.67 -20.52 -17.38
N ALA A 34 -29.71 -20.14 -18.23
CA ALA A 34 -29.22 -18.77 -18.30
C ALA A 34 -30.29 -17.77 -18.74
N ASN A 35 -31.24 -18.19 -19.58
CA ASN A 35 -32.37 -17.36 -19.98
C ASN A 35 -33.48 -17.32 -18.92
N LEU A 36 -33.70 -18.41 -18.19
CA LEU A 36 -34.67 -18.50 -17.10
C LEU A 36 -34.24 -17.74 -15.84
N ALA A 37 -32.93 -17.61 -15.61
CA ALA A 37 -32.35 -16.85 -14.49
C ALA A 37 -32.33 -15.32 -14.71
N LYS A 38 -32.76 -14.82 -15.88
CA LYS A 38 -32.84 -13.38 -16.13
C LYS A 38 -34.04 -12.78 -15.42
N ASP A 39 -33.87 -11.57 -14.91
CA ASP A 39 -34.96 -10.82 -14.32
C ASP A 39 -36.06 -10.54 -15.35
N GLY A 40 -37.30 -10.89 -15.03
CA GLY A 40 -38.43 -10.87 -15.98
C GLY A 40 -38.44 -11.97 -17.07
N ALA A 41 -37.72 -13.08 -16.87
CA ALA A 41 -37.68 -14.19 -17.82
C ALA A 41 -39.07 -14.74 -18.18
N ASN A 42 -39.26 -15.10 -19.45
CA ASN A 42 -40.49 -15.72 -19.92
C ASN A 42 -40.57 -17.21 -19.53
N LEU A 43 -41.22 -17.51 -18.41
CA LEU A 43 -41.45 -18.87 -17.90
C LEU A 43 -42.43 -19.70 -18.76
N SER A 44 -43.05 -19.12 -19.79
CA SER A 44 -43.91 -19.85 -20.73
C SER A 44 -43.12 -20.77 -21.67
N ILE A 45 -41.80 -20.59 -21.76
CA ILE A 45 -40.90 -21.47 -22.52
C ILE A 45 -40.99 -22.91 -21.99
N LEU A 46 -41.17 -23.06 -20.66
CA LEU A 46 -41.36 -24.36 -20.02
C LEU A 46 -42.65 -25.05 -20.48
N ASP A 47 -43.67 -24.29 -20.88
CA ASP A 47 -44.97 -24.87 -21.25
C ASP A 47 -44.91 -25.68 -22.55
N ASN A 48 -44.01 -25.30 -23.44
CA ASN A 48 -43.79 -25.94 -24.74
C ASN A 48 -42.80 -27.12 -24.69
N MET A 49 -42.22 -27.42 -23.52
CA MET A 49 -41.28 -28.53 -23.35
C MET A 49 -42.01 -29.82 -22.97
N ASP A 50 -41.56 -30.94 -23.55
CA ASP A 50 -42.04 -32.27 -23.18
C ASP A 50 -41.40 -32.77 -21.87
N GLU A 51 -41.88 -33.92 -21.38
CA GLU A 51 -41.42 -34.54 -20.14
C GLU A 51 -39.93 -34.89 -20.14
N ASN A 52 -39.36 -35.28 -21.30
CA ASN A 52 -37.97 -35.68 -21.40
C ASN A 52 -37.05 -34.45 -21.32
N HIS A 53 -37.39 -33.38 -22.02
CA HIS A 53 -36.64 -32.12 -22.00
C HIS A 53 -36.71 -31.46 -20.61
N LEU A 54 -37.87 -31.45 -19.95
CA LEU A 54 -38.01 -30.90 -18.60
C LEU A 54 -37.20 -31.68 -17.56
N ARG A 55 -37.20 -33.02 -17.66
CA ARG A 55 -36.36 -33.84 -16.79
C ARG A 55 -34.89 -33.62 -17.05
N PHE A 56 -34.50 -33.54 -18.32
CA PHE A 56 -33.12 -33.27 -18.70
C PHE A 56 -32.64 -31.93 -18.14
N LEU A 57 -33.46 -30.88 -18.27
CA LEU A 57 -33.17 -29.55 -17.73
C LEU A 57 -32.99 -29.57 -16.21
N LEU A 58 -33.86 -30.27 -15.48
CA LEU A 58 -33.76 -30.46 -14.03
C LEU A 58 -32.50 -31.21 -13.61
N LEU A 59 -32.25 -32.37 -14.23
CA LEU A 59 -31.12 -33.23 -13.89
C LEU A 59 -29.77 -32.60 -14.24
N SER A 60 -29.77 -31.66 -15.20
CA SER A 60 -28.60 -30.87 -15.58
C SER A 60 -28.27 -29.76 -14.57
N ASN A 61 -29.19 -29.39 -13.68
CA ASN A 61 -28.96 -28.41 -12.62
C ASN A 61 -28.51 -29.10 -11.32
N VAL A 62 -27.20 -29.15 -11.11
CA VAL A 62 -26.56 -29.80 -9.96
C VAL A 62 -26.99 -29.18 -8.63
N GLU A 63 -27.14 -27.85 -8.58
CA GLU A 63 -27.48 -27.12 -7.36
C GLU A 63 -28.92 -27.44 -6.94
N LEU A 64 -29.87 -27.33 -7.86
CA LEU A 64 -31.27 -27.69 -7.62
C LEU A 64 -31.40 -29.16 -7.18
N MET A 65 -30.72 -30.10 -7.85
CA MET A 65 -30.77 -31.52 -7.48
C MET A 65 -30.13 -31.79 -6.10
N SER A 66 -29.06 -31.09 -5.77
CA SER A 66 -28.41 -31.14 -4.45
C SER A 66 -29.35 -30.63 -3.34
N GLN A 67 -30.06 -29.53 -3.60
CA GLN A 67 -31.04 -28.98 -2.68
C GLN A 67 -32.22 -29.93 -2.48
N LEU A 68 -32.84 -30.43 -3.56
CA LEU A 68 -33.95 -31.40 -3.48
C LEU A 68 -33.55 -32.66 -2.73
N ARG A 69 -32.33 -33.15 -2.92
CA ARG A 69 -31.83 -34.32 -2.19
C ARG A 69 -31.79 -34.08 -0.69
N LYS A 70 -31.45 -32.87 -0.25
CA LYS A 70 -31.35 -32.49 1.17
C LYS A 70 -32.71 -32.17 1.79
N THR A 71 -33.57 -31.46 1.06
CA THR A 71 -34.85 -30.94 1.58
C THR A 71 -36.01 -31.91 1.36
N CYS A 72 -36.02 -32.67 0.27
CA CYS A 72 -37.11 -33.58 -0.09
C CYS A 72 -36.61 -34.82 -0.86
N ALA A 73 -36.06 -35.79 -0.13
CA ALA A 73 -35.48 -37.02 -0.71
C ALA A 73 -36.50 -37.86 -1.50
N GLU A 74 -37.78 -37.87 -1.10
CA GLU A 74 -38.84 -38.61 -1.81
C GLU A 74 -39.11 -38.05 -3.21
N LEU A 75 -39.14 -36.72 -3.34
CA LEU A 75 -39.37 -36.05 -4.61
C LEU A 75 -38.15 -36.19 -5.54
N PHE A 76 -36.94 -36.09 -4.97
CA PHE A 76 -35.69 -36.39 -5.67
C PHE A 76 -35.70 -37.79 -6.30
N ASP A 77 -36.06 -38.80 -5.50
CA ASP A 77 -36.19 -40.19 -5.96
C ASP A 77 -37.29 -40.37 -7.01
N ALA A 78 -38.41 -39.65 -6.87
CA ALA A 78 -39.51 -39.68 -7.84
C ALA A 78 -39.11 -39.08 -9.19
N ILE A 79 -38.32 -38.00 -9.20
CA ILE A 79 -37.80 -37.37 -10.44
C ILE A 79 -36.90 -38.35 -11.18
N ILE A 80 -35.97 -39.00 -10.47
CA ILE A 80 -35.04 -40.00 -11.05
C ILE A 80 -35.80 -41.22 -11.58
N ARG A 81 -36.77 -41.74 -10.81
CA ARG A 81 -37.56 -42.93 -11.18
C ARG A 81 -38.70 -42.65 -12.17
N ARG A 82 -38.76 -41.44 -12.74
CA ARG A 82 -39.77 -40.99 -13.70
C ARG A 82 -41.22 -41.10 -13.21
N ARG A 83 -41.46 -40.77 -11.93
CA ARG A 83 -42.78 -40.87 -11.27
C ARG A 83 -43.47 -39.51 -11.02
N VAL A 84 -42.93 -38.44 -11.59
CA VAL A 84 -43.44 -37.06 -11.41
C VAL A 84 -44.09 -36.59 -12.70
N SER A 85 -45.28 -36.00 -12.60
CA SER A 85 -46.00 -35.43 -13.75
C SER A 85 -45.28 -34.21 -14.33
N VAL A 86 -45.52 -33.93 -15.61
CA VAL A 86 -44.98 -32.77 -16.33
C VAL A 86 -45.29 -31.46 -15.59
N ASP A 87 -46.51 -31.29 -15.11
CA ASP A 87 -46.92 -30.06 -14.42
C ASP A 87 -46.17 -29.84 -13.11
N ASN A 88 -45.88 -30.92 -12.37
CA ASN A 88 -45.11 -30.86 -11.14
C ASN A 88 -43.62 -30.55 -11.42
N LEU A 89 -43.06 -31.06 -12.53
CA LEU A 89 -41.70 -30.70 -12.96
C LEU A 89 -41.61 -29.20 -13.31
N LYS A 90 -42.59 -28.67 -14.06
CA LYS A 90 -42.66 -27.24 -14.41
C LYS A 90 -42.78 -26.37 -13.15
N MET A 91 -43.66 -26.73 -12.23
CA MET A 91 -43.87 -26.00 -10.97
C MET A 91 -42.59 -25.92 -10.15
N LEU A 92 -41.84 -27.02 -10.07
CA LEU A 92 -40.59 -27.08 -9.32
C LEU A 92 -39.49 -26.20 -9.90
N ILE A 93 -39.34 -26.17 -11.23
CA ILE A 93 -38.40 -25.24 -11.91
C ILE A 93 -38.79 -23.79 -11.65
N ARG A 94 -40.09 -23.46 -11.77
CA ARG A 94 -40.60 -22.11 -11.52
C ARG A 94 -40.37 -21.64 -10.09
N GLN A 95 -40.58 -22.53 -9.13
CA GLN A 95 -40.36 -22.24 -7.72
C GLN A 95 -38.88 -21.96 -7.44
N PHE A 96 -37.98 -22.78 -7.97
CA PHE A 96 -36.54 -22.57 -7.80
C PHE A 96 -36.06 -21.21 -8.35
N ILE A 97 -36.50 -20.84 -9.56
CA ILE A 97 -36.15 -19.55 -10.18
C ILE A 97 -36.64 -18.37 -9.31
N LYS A 98 -37.86 -18.49 -8.78
CA LYS A 98 -38.45 -17.47 -7.93
C LYS A 98 -37.65 -17.28 -6.63
N ASP A 99 -37.30 -18.39 -5.97
CA ASP A 99 -36.55 -18.38 -4.71
C ASP A 99 -35.12 -17.83 -4.89
N GLU A 100 -34.46 -18.11 -6.03
CA GLU A 100 -33.16 -17.52 -6.37
C GLU A 100 -33.22 -16.01 -6.61
N ASN A 101 -34.25 -15.54 -7.33
CA ASN A 101 -34.41 -14.11 -7.60
C ASN A 101 -34.65 -13.31 -6.31
N GLU A 102 -35.53 -13.78 -5.43
CA GLU A 102 -35.80 -13.14 -4.13
C GLU A 102 -34.56 -13.10 -3.22
N SER A 103 -33.75 -14.16 -3.24
CA SER A 103 -32.49 -14.25 -2.49
C SER A 103 -31.41 -13.29 -3.02
N SER A 104 -31.34 -13.12 -4.34
CA SER A 104 -30.37 -12.26 -5.01
C SER A 104 -30.65 -10.77 -4.72
N GLU A 105 -31.90 -10.33 -4.84
CA GLU A 105 -32.29 -8.94 -4.53
C GLU A 105 -32.02 -8.55 -3.06
N THR A 106 -32.25 -9.49 -2.14
CA THR A 106 -32.03 -9.27 -0.71
C THR A 106 -30.53 -9.15 -0.39
N SER A 107 -29.70 -9.97 -1.04
CA SER A 107 -28.23 -9.91 -0.93
C SER A 107 -27.68 -8.59 -1.46
N GLU A 108 -28.15 -8.14 -2.62
CA GLU A 108 -27.73 -6.88 -3.24
C GLU A 108 -28.03 -5.66 -2.36
N ARG A 109 -29.27 -5.52 -1.86
CA ARG A 109 -29.64 -4.44 -0.92
C ARG A 109 -28.79 -4.44 0.35
N SER A 110 -28.52 -5.62 0.91
CA SER A 110 -27.68 -5.75 2.10
C SER A 110 -26.22 -5.32 1.83
N SER A 111 -25.72 -5.59 0.62
CA SER A 111 -24.37 -5.24 0.19
C SER A 111 -24.23 -3.73 -0.04
N GLU A 112 -25.25 -3.07 -0.60
CA GLU A 112 -25.28 -1.62 -0.82
C GLU A 112 -25.32 -0.84 0.50
N ILE A 113 -26.17 -1.25 1.44
CA ILE A 113 -26.24 -0.66 2.78
C ILE A 113 -24.89 -0.80 3.49
N ARG A 114 -24.24 -1.95 3.38
CA ARG A 114 -22.90 -2.19 3.94
C ARG A 114 -21.83 -1.30 3.29
N ARG A 115 -21.81 -1.21 1.95
CA ARG A 115 -20.88 -0.32 1.22
C ARG A 115 -21.07 1.15 1.60
N PHE A 116 -22.31 1.61 1.73
CA PHE A 116 -22.63 2.97 2.16
C PHE A 116 -22.12 3.27 3.57
N ASN A 117 -22.33 2.34 4.52
CA ASN A 117 -21.84 2.49 5.90
C ASN A 117 -20.31 2.48 5.98
N GLU A 118 -19.63 1.65 5.20
CA GLU A 118 -18.16 1.60 5.15
C GLU A 118 -17.56 2.91 4.61
N GLU A 119 -18.17 3.52 3.59
CA GLU A 119 -17.72 4.81 3.06
C GLU A 119 -17.90 5.94 4.09
N GLN A 120 -19.03 5.95 4.80
CA GLN A 120 -19.31 6.93 5.84
C GLN A 120 -18.36 6.78 7.04
N GLN A 121 -18.05 5.54 7.45
CA GLN A 121 -17.06 5.25 8.49
C GLN A 121 -15.67 5.73 8.07
N ARG A 122 -15.24 5.50 6.82
CA ARG A 122 -13.97 6.01 6.30
C ARG A 122 -13.89 7.53 6.36
N LYS A 123 -14.95 8.24 5.95
CA LYS A 123 -15.02 9.70 6.04
C LYS A 123 -14.94 10.18 7.49
N MET A 124 -15.57 9.45 8.42
CA MET A 124 -15.53 9.76 9.84
C MET A 124 -14.12 9.56 10.42
N ASP A 125 -13.46 8.45 10.09
CA ASP A 125 -12.10 8.12 10.52
C ASP A 125 -11.10 9.11 9.96
N GLU A 126 -11.25 9.53 8.70
CA GLU A 126 -10.40 10.55 8.10
C GLU A 126 -10.58 11.90 8.80
N ASN A 127 -11.82 12.30 9.09
CA ASN A 127 -12.10 13.53 9.83
C ASN A 127 -11.53 13.49 11.24
N LEU A 128 -11.63 12.35 11.93
CA LEU A 128 -11.03 12.15 13.25
C LEU A 128 -9.50 12.22 13.18
N ARG A 129 -8.89 11.58 12.19
CA ARG A 129 -7.45 11.65 11.93
C ARG A 129 -7.00 13.09 11.70
N ARG A 130 -7.70 13.85 10.84
CA ARG A 130 -7.41 15.27 10.59
C ARG A 130 -7.53 16.11 11.87
N LYS A 131 -8.57 15.88 12.69
CA LYS A 131 -8.73 16.54 13.99
C LYS A 131 -7.57 16.23 14.94
N ASN A 132 -7.15 14.97 15.01
CA ASN A 132 -6.04 14.54 15.86
C ASN A 132 -4.71 15.16 15.41
N ILE A 133 -4.44 15.18 14.10
CA ILE A 133 -3.25 15.85 13.53
C ILE A 133 -3.28 17.34 13.86
N LYS A 134 -4.43 18.01 13.68
CA LYS A 134 -4.56 19.44 13.97
C LYS A 134 -4.38 19.75 15.46
N ARG A 135 -4.92 18.91 16.34
CA ARG A 135 -4.73 19.02 17.79
C ARG A 135 -3.26 18.81 18.16
N ASN A 136 -2.60 17.80 17.58
CA ASN A 136 -1.18 17.56 17.81
C ASN A 136 -0.32 18.75 17.34
N LEU A 137 -0.59 19.29 16.16
CA LEU A 137 0.08 20.49 15.65
C LEU A 137 -0.12 21.69 16.58
N LYS A 138 -1.36 21.94 17.03
CA LYS A 138 -1.65 23.00 17.98
C LYS A 138 -0.84 22.83 19.27
N ASN A 139 -0.83 21.62 19.83
CA ASN A 139 -0.04 21.32 21.02
C ASN A 139 1.47 21.53 20.78
N ALA A 140 1.98 21.15 19.61
CA ALA A 140 3.38 21.31 19.27
C ALA A 140 3.76 22.79 19.13
N ILE A 141 2.89 23.63 18.57
CA ILE A 141 3.08 25.09 18.50
C ILE A 141 3.04 25.71 19.90
N GLU A 142 2.14 25.26 20.78
CA GLU A 142 2.01 25.79 22.15
C GLU A 142 3.17 25.40 23.06
N ASN A 143 3.70 24.17 22.93
CA ASN A 143 4.71 23.63 23.85
C ASN A 143 6.14 23.67 23.30
N ILE A 144 6.32 23.70 21.98
CA ILE A 144 7.65 23.69 21.33
C ILE A 144 7.68 24.73 20.19
N PRO A 145 7.41 26.01 20.49
CA PRO A 145 7.29 27.06 19.47
C PRO A 145 8.55 27.20 18.61
N ASP A 146 9.74 26.92 19.18
CA ASP A 146 11.02 27.00 18.47
C ASP A 146 11.08 26.05 17.27
N THR A 147 10.48 24.85 17.34
CA THR A 147 10.46 23.90 16.20
C THR A 147 9.75 24.47 14.97
N PHE A 148 8.80 25.38 15.18
CA PHE A 148 7.99 26.01 14.13
C PHE A 148 8.48 27.41 13.76
N THR A 149 9.57 27.86 14.37
CA THR A 149 10.23 29.13 14.07
C THR A 149 11.35 28.90 13.06
N SER A 150 11.43 29.71 12.01
CA SER A 150 12.57 29.67 11.09
C SER A 150 13.84 30.09 11.85
N HIS A 151 14.70 29.12 12.13
CA HIS A 151 15.96 29.39 12.81
C HIS A 151 16.91 30.12 11.87
N SER A 152 17.49 31.21 12.33
CA SER A 152 18.66 31.82 11.70
C SER A 152 19.86 30.89 11.87
N MET A 153 20.54 30.57 10.78
CA MET A 153 21.82 29.87 10.79
C MET A 153 22.84 30.63 11.66
N LEU A 154 23.64 29.91 12.45
CA LEU A 154 24.62 30.51 13.35
C LEU A 154 25.93 30.82 12.61
N PHE A 155 26.33 32.09 12.65
CA PHE A 155 27.58 32.56 12.08
C PHE A 155 28.43 33.30 13.11
N LEU A 156 29.74 33.19 12.98
CA LEU A 156 30.73 33.92 13.78
C LEU A 156 31.69 34.67 12.86
N ASN A 157 32.04 35.89 13.26
CA ASN A 157 33.16 36.60 12.65
C ASN A 157 34.46 35.99 13.13
N CYS A 158 35.29 35.55 12.20
CA CYS A 158 36.58 34.97 12.51
C CYS A 158 37.64 35.43 11.51
N GLN A 159 38.89 35.11 11.79
CA GLN A 159 40.03 35.50 10.98
C GLN A 159 40.99 34.30 10.83
N LEU A 160 41.43 34.06 9.61
CA LEU A 160 42.42 33.03 9.26
C LEU A 160 43.58 33.72 8.53
N ASN A 161 44.81 33.52 9.01
CA ASN A 161 46.01 34.13 8.42
C ASN A 161 45.83 35.62 8.14
N ASP A 162 45.33 36.36 9.15
CA ASP A 162 45.00 37.77 9.09
C ASP A 162 43.88 38.22 8.13
N HIS A 163 43.17 37.29 7.49
CA HIS A 163 42.03 37.60 6.63
C HIS A 163 40.68 37.32 7.30
N PRO A 164 39.72 38.27 7.25
CA PRO A 164 38.39 38.05 7.81
C PRO A 164 37.62 36.99 7.01
N VAL A 165 36.96 36.09 7.73
CA VAL A 165 36.13 35.00 7.18
C VAL A 165 34.88 34.81 8.04
N PHE A 166 33.77 34.41 7.42
CA PHE A 166 32.53 34.12 8.13
C PHE A 166 32.45 32.61 8.43
N GLY A 167 32.44 32.26 9.71
CA GLY A 167 32.37 30.87 10.15
C GLY A 167 30.95 30.42 10.41
N PHE A 168 30.48 29.46 9.64
CA PHE A 168 29.20 28.79 9.85
C PHE A 168 29.34 27.73 10.95
N VAL A 169 28.50 27.79 12.00
CA VAL A 169 28.58 26.86 13.14
C VAL A 169 27.62 25.70 12.94
N ASP A 170 28.15 24.47 12.86
CA ASP A 170 27.37 23.27 12.63
C ASP A 170 27.77 22.13 13.57
N THR A 171 26.95 21.89 14.59
CA THR A 171 27.13 20.77 15.52
C THR A 171 26.91 19.40 14.87
N GLY A 172 26.25 19.35 13.70
CA GLY A 172 26.02 18.14 12.93
C GLY A 172 27.22 17.68 12.11
N ALA A 173 28.20 18.55 11.88
CA ALA A 173 29.43 18.20 11.19
C ALA A 173 30.48 17.64 12.15
N GLN A 174 31.08 16.49 11.81
CA GLN A 174 32.12 15.87 12.64
C GLN A 174 33.47 16.58 12.55
N ALA A 175 33.75 17.24 11.43
CA ALA A 175 35.03 17.88 11.16
C ALA A 175 34.80 19.33 10.72
N THR A 176 35.76 20.19 11.04
CA THR A 176 35.79 21.59 10.56
C THR A 176 36.30 21.63 9.12
N LEU A 177 35.57 22.33 8.26
CA LEU A 177 35.74 22.33 6.81
C LEU A 177 36.11 23.72 6.30
N LEU A 178 37.03 23.78 5.34
CA LEU A 178 37.45 25.00 4.67
C LEU A 178 37.22 24.86 3.16
N SER A 179 36.63 25.85 2.51
CA SER A 179 36.51 25.86 1.04
C SER A 179 37.87 26.09 0.38
N GLU A 180 38.07 25.50 -0.80
CA GLU A 180 39.27 25.74 -1.61
C GLU A 180 39.48 27.24 -1.91
N ASP A 181 38.41 27.94 -2.29
CA ASP A 181 38.45 29.37 -2.59
C ASP A 181 38.90 30.19 -1.38
N CYS A 182 38.38 29.87 -0.19
CA CYS A 182 38.81 30.51 1.04
C CYS A 182 40.27 30.18 1.33
N ALA A 183 40.68 28.91 1.26
CA ALA A 183 42.06 28.49 1.51
C ALA A 183 43.07 29.21 0.61
N ARG A 184 42.72 29.45 -0.66
CA ARG A 184 43.55 30.24 -1.60
C ARG A 184 43.56 31.72 -1.24
N ARG A 185 42.40 32.30 -0.94
CA ARG A 185 42.25 33.71 -0.58
C ARG A 185 43.02 34.08 0.68
N VAL A 186 43.07 33.18 1.66
CA VAL A 186 43.81 33.40 2.92
C VAL A 186 45.23 32.84 2.91
N ASP A 187 45.76 32.45 1.74
CA ASP A 187 47.12 31.91 1.56
C ASP A 187 47.47 30.68 2.44
N LEU A 188 46.46 29.87 2.76
CA LEU A 188 46.62 28.60 3.48
C LEU A 188 46.65 27.37 2.56
N PHE A 189 46.31 27.54 1.27
CA PHE A 189 46.26 26.43 0.32
C PHE A 189 47.61 25.69 0.18
N LYS A 190 48.73 26.40 0.38
CA LYS A 190 50.09 25.82 0.38
C LYS A 190 50.36 24.81 1.50
N LEU A 191 49.53 24.81 2.56
CA LEU A 191 49.65 23.91 3.71
C LEU A 191 48.78 22.67 3.58
N VAL A 192 48.05 22.51 2.47
CA VAL A 192 47.15 21.37 2.25
C VAL A 192 47.97 20.12 1.96
N ASP A 193 47.85 19.12 2.84
CA ASP A 193 48.40 17.79 2.65
C ASP A 193 47.39 16.92 1.86
N PRO A 194 47.68 16.56 0.59
CA PRO A 194 46.79 15.76 -0.24
C PRO A 194 46.78 14.27 0.17
N ASN A 195 47.78 13.79 0.92
CA ASN A 195 47.83 12.39 1.36
C ASN A 195 46.74 12.06 2.39
N TRP A 196 46.16 13.09 3.01
CA TRP A 196 45.00 12.99 3.87
C TRP A 196 43.65 13.10 3.13
N GLY A 197 43.68 13.09 1.80
CA GLY A 197 42.50 13.06 0.92
C GLY A 197 41.67 11.78 1.06
N GLY A 198 40.90 11.68 2.12
CA GLY A 198 39.87 10.65 2.32
C GLY A 198 38.49 11.08 1.81
N LYS A 199 37.54 10.13 1.75
CA LYS A 199 36.12 10.44 1.53
C LYS A 199 35.52 11.03 2.80
N ALA A 200 34.88 12.20 2.73
CA ALA A 200 34.03 12.68 3.81
C ALA A 200 32.83 11.73 3.96
N LYS A 201 32.68 11.06 5.11
CA LYS A 201 31.46 10.31 5.43
C LYS A 201 30.45 11.27 6.06
N GLY A 202 29.50 11.74 5.27
CA GLY A 202 28.35 12.55 5.66
C GLY A 202 27.20 12.39 4.65
N ILE A 203 26.15 13.21 4.77
CA ILE A 203 25.03 13.28 3.80
C ILE A 203 25.58 13.90 2.50
N GLY A 204 26.20 13.05 1.67
CA GLY A 204 26.96 13.45 0.48
C GLY A 204 28.42 13.04 0.60
N VAL A 205 28.83 12.02 -0.16
CA VAL A 205 30.23 11.58 -0.20
C VAL A 205 31.01 12.55 -1.08
N GLN A 206 31.57 13.61 -0.50
CA GLN A 206 32.49 14.51 -1.18
C GLN A 206 33.94 14.09 -0.92
N LYS A 207 34.78 14.12 -1.96
CA LYS A 207 36.23 13.89 -1.80
C LYS A 207 36.87 15.16 -1.26
N PHE A 208 37.66 15.04 -0.19
CA PHE A 208 38.52 16.14 0.25
C PHE A 208 39.65 16.37 -0.75
N ILE A 209 40.08 17.63 -0.87
CA ILE A 209 41.34 17.97 -1.56
C ILE A 209 42.52 17.51 -0.69
N GLY A 210 42.41 17.73 0.62
CA GLY A 210 43.43 17.39 1.59
C GLY A 210 43.10 17.98 2.95
N ARG A 211 44.09 17.98 3.85
CA ARG A 211 43.95 18.50 5.21
C ARG A 211 45.05 19.50 5.52
N ILE A 212 44.70 20.58 6.21
CA ILE A 212 45.66 21.47 6.87
C ILE A 212 45.76 21.00 8.32
N HIS A 213 46.95 20.54 8.70
CA HIS A 213 47.16 19.91 10.01
C HIS A 213 47.01 20.91 11.16
N MET A 214 47.49 22.14 10.96
CA MET A 214 47.35 23.21 11.94
C MET A 214 47.21 24.57 11.25
N ALA A 215 46.23 25.35 11.67
CA ALA A 215 46.05 26.75 11.36
C ALA A 215 45.52 27.49 12.60
N ILE A 216 45.80 28.78 12.73
CA ILE A 216 45.28 29.60 13.82
C ILE A 216 43.98 30.27 13.37
N LEU A 217 42.87 29.91 13.99
CA LEU A 217 41.58 30.58 13.84
C LEU A 217 41.43 31.61 14.95
N LYS A 218 41.34 32.89 14.57
CA LYS A 218 41.13 33.98 15.52
C LYS A 218 39.65 34.34 15.61
N ILE A 219 39.13 34.41 16.83
CA ILE A 219 37.75 34.79 17.14
C ILE A 219 37.79 35.82 18.28
N GLY A 220 37.52 37.09 17.97
CA GLY A 220 37.77 38.18 18.90
C GLY A 220 39.26 38.24 19.30
N GLU A 221 39.53 38.18 20.61
CA GLU A 221 40.89 38.15 21.17
C GLU A 221 41.48 36.73 21.30
N SER A 222 40.70 35.69 21.00
CA SER A 222 41.13 34.29 21.16
C SER A 222 41.79 33.78 19.88
N GLU A 223 42.95 33.13 20.05
CA GLU A 223 43.67 32.43 18.98
C GLU A 223 43.58 30.91 19.19
N LEU A 224 42.91 30.23 18.27
CA LEU A 224 42.57 28.81 18.40
C LEU A 224 43.36 27.98 17.38
N PRO A 225 44.36 27.18 17.78
CA PRO A 225 44.97 26.21 16.88
C PRO A 225 43.96 25.12 16.51
N ILE A 226 43.66 25.00 15.22
CA ILE A 226 42.69 24.04 14.69
C ILE A 226 43.24 23.30 13.48
N SER A 227 42.61 22.17 13.15
CA SER A 227 42.88 21.44 11.92
C SER A 227 41.69 21.59 10.96
N LEU A 228 41.95 21.67 9.66
CA LEU A 228 40.94 21.99 8.64
C LEU A 228 40.95 20.94 7.52
N CYS A 229 39.79 20.38 7.20
CA CYS A 229 39.62 19.58 5.99
C CYS A 229 39.23 20.48 4.82
N VAL A 230 39.93 20.38 3.69
CA VAL A 230 39.68 21.27 2.54
C VAL A 230 38.78 20.61 1.51
N LEU A 231 37.71 21.30 1.13
CA LEU A 231 36.73 20.85 0.14
C LEU A 231 36.77 21.67 -1.15
N PRO A 232 36.60 21.04 -2.33
CA PRO A 232 36.63 21.75 -3.61
C PRO A 232 35.41 22.64 -3.84
N TYR A 233 34.25 22.26 -3.30
CA TYR A 233 33.00 23.01 -3.46
C TYR A 233 32.27 23.09 -2.14
N GLN A 234 32.08 24.30 -1.64
CA GLN A 234 31.35 24.59 -0.41
C GLN A 234 30.76 26.00 -0.54
N ALA A 235 29.52 26.20 -0.10
CA ALA A 235 28.84 27.50 -0.22
C ALA A 235 29.35 28.58 0.77
N MET A 236 30.05 28.16 1.82
CA MET A 236 30.59 29.02 2.87
C MET A 236 32.11 28.89 2.95
N ASP A 237 32.78 29.89 3.50
CA ASP A 237 34.24 29.91 3.65
C ASP A 237 34.74 28.82 4.60
N ILE A 238 34.26 28.86 5.85
CA ILE A 238 34.59 27.87 6.88
C ILE A 238 33.31 27.39 7.56
N LEU A 239 33.25 26.08 7.78
CA LEU A 239 32.23 25.42 8.61
C LEU A 239 32.92 24.90 9.85
N ILE A 240 32.54 25.40 11.02
CA ILE A 240 33.05 25.02 12.33
C ILE A 240 32.26 23.83 12.84
N GLY A 241 32.92 22.67 12.84
CA GLY A 241 32.34 21.40 13.22
C GLY A 241 32.49 21.07 14.71
N LEU A 242 31.96 19.92 15.07
CA LEU A 242 31.94 19.41 16.43
C LEU A 242 33.34 19.14 17.01
N ASP A 243 34.34 18.88 16.16
CA ASP A 243 35.74 18.70 16.55
C ASP A 243 36.30 19.95 17.26
N VAL A 244 36.13 21.13 16.67
CA VAL A 244 36.55 22.40 17.26
C VAL A 244 35.63 22.80 18.41
N LEU A 245 34.31 22.67 18.25
CA LEU A 245 33.35 23.05 19.30
C LEU A 245 33.58 22.27 20.61
N LYS A 246 33.84 20.96 20.52
CA LYS A 246 34.16 20.14 21.70
C LYS A 246 35.55 20.44 22.26
N MET A 247 36.55 20.62 21.40
CA MET A 247 37.93 20.89 21.82
C MET A 247 38.00 22.13 22.71
N TYR A 248 37.27 23.18 22.35
CA TYR A 248 37.26 24.46 23.08
C TYR A 248 36.07 24.63 24.04
N ARG A 249 35.29 23.57 24.27
CA ARG A 249 34.12 23.57 25.18
C ARG A 249 33.16 24.75 24.89
N VAL A 250 32.87 24.97 23.61
CA VAL A 250 31.99 26.08 23.18
C VAL A 250 30.57 25.82 23.67
N SER A 251 29.99 26.80 24.36
CA SER A 251 28.60 26.79 24.83
C SER A 251 27.92 28.11 24.54
N ASN A 252 26.64 28.07 24.17
CA ASN A 252 25.81 29.27 24.01
C ASN A 252 25.12 29.71 25.33
N THR A 253 25.52 29.14 26.47
CA THR A 253 25.06 29.58 27.79
C THR A 253 25.87 30.80 28.22
N PRO A 254 25.24 31.92 28.62
CA PRO A 254 25.97 33.01 29.27
C PRO A 254 26.60 32.49 30.57
N LEU A 255 27.88 32.84 30.78
CA LEU A 255 28.61 32.62 32.03
C LEU A 255 28.07 33.51 33.16
#